data_AF-A0A183G9W3-F1
#
_entry.id   AF-A0A183G9W3-F1
#
_cell.length_a   1.000
_cell.length_b   1.000
_cell.length_c   1.000
_cell.angle_alpha   90.00
_cell.angle_beta   90.00
_cell.angle_gamma   90.00
#
_symmetry.space_group_name_H-M   'P 1'
#
loop_
_entity.id
_entity.type
_entity.pdbx_description
1 polymer ?
#
loop_
_entity_poly.entity_id
_entity_poly.type
_entity_poly.pdbx_seq_one_letter_code
_entity_poly.pdbx_strand_id
1 'polypeptide(L)'
;MKVFERIVDRRIRDIVQLSNNQCGFVAGCGTVDAIHAVRLLLEKHREKQKPVHFAFLDLEKAFDRFPREVIWYALRRHGVPEELIEWVRILYSCPISRVRAPAGTSMKFPISVGVHQGSALSPLLFVVVMDAITRDLQRAAP
;
A
#
# COMPACT_ATOMS: atom_id res chain seq x y z
N MET A 1 16.45 -9.50 9.87
CA MET A 1 15.21 -8.69 9.70
C MET A 1 14.34 -9.17 8.53
N LYS A 2 14.85 -9.22 7.28
CA LYS A 2 14.04 -9.60 6.10
C LYS A 2 13.29 -10.95 6.19
N VAL A 3 13.86 -11.95 6.89
CA VAL A 3 13.18 -13.23 7.12
C VAL A 3 11.94 -13.06 7.99
N PHE A 4 12.05 -12.28 9.08
CA PHE A 4 10.93 -11.98 9.96
C PHE A 4 9.85 -11.17 9.24
N GLU A 5 10.25 -10.14 8.46
CA GLU A 5 9.32 -9.38 7.62
C GLU A 5 8.52 -10.28 6.65
N ARG A 6 9.17 -11.27 6.03
CA ARG A 6 8.49 -12.23 5.14
C ARG A 6 7.51 -13.13 5.89
N ILE A 7 7.83 -13.54 7.12
CA ILE A 7 6.92 -14.35 7.95
C ILE A 7 5.68 -13.52 8.32
N VAL A 8 5.88 -12.27 8.71
CA VAL A 8 4.78 -11.35 9.04
C VAL A 8 3.94 -11.04 7.80
N ASP A 9 4.58 -10.77 6.65
CA ASP A 9 3.90 -10.53 5.37
C ASP A 9 2.98 -11.71 5.00
N ARG A 10 3.49 -12.95 5.04
CA ARG A 10 2.67 -14.14 4.75
C ARG A 10 1.47 -14.23 5.68
N ARG A 11 1.68 -14.10 7.00
CA ARG A 11 0.59 -14.19 7.99
C ARG A 11 -0.49 -13.12 7.79
N ILE A 12 -0.09 -11.89 7.46
CA ILE A 12 -1.05 -10.82 7.19
C ILE A 12 -1.79 -11.08 5.88
N ARG A 13 -1.13 -11.56 4.83
CA ARG A 13 -1.78 -11.91 3.56
C ARG A 13 -2.82 -13.03 3.69
N ASP A 14 -2.62 -13.96 4.62
CA ASP A 14 -3.59 -15.02 4.89
C ASP A 14 -4.88 -14.48 5.55
N ILE A 15 -4.84 -13.27 6.11
CA ILE A 15 -5.96 -12.63 6.82
C ILE A 15 -6.62 -11.58 5.93
N VAL A 16 -5.82 -10.76 5.25
CA VAL A 16 -6.31 -9.60 4.51
C VAL A 16 -6.92 -10.01 3.19
N GLN A 17 -8.16 -9.57 2.95
CA GLN A 17 -8.81 -9.62 1.65
C GLN A 17 -8.82 -8.23 1.00
N LEU A 18 -8.06 -8.08 -0.07
CA LEU A 18 -8.02 -6.86 -0.87
C LEU A 18 -9.16 -6.85 -1.89
N SER A 19 -9.56 -5.65 -2.32
CA SER A 19 -10.54 -5.50 -3.39
C SER A 19 -10.08 -6.11 -4.71
N ASN A 20 -11.05 -6.64 -5.47
CA ASN A 20 -10.82 -7.11 -6.85
C ASN A 20 -10.42 -5.98 -7.81
N ASN A 21 -10.64 -4.71 -7.44
CA ASN A 21 -10.21 -3.55 -8.22
C ASN A 21 -8.74 -3.15 -7.95
N GLN A 22 -8.05 -3.85 -7.04
CA GLN A 22 -6.65 -3.61 -6.72
C GLN A 22 -5.75 -4.58 -7.49
N CYS A 23 -4.82 -4.04 -8.28
CA CYS A 23 -3.85 -4.83 -9.05
C CYS A 23 -2.40 -4.51 -8.72
N GLY A 24 -2.14 -3.58 -7.79
CA GLY A 24 -0.80 -3.33 -7.26
C GLY A 24 -0.43 -4.34 -6.19
N PHE A 25 0.70 -5.03 -6.34
CA PHE A 25 1.26 -5.97 -5.34
C PHE A 25 0.31 -7.12 -4.95
N VAL A 26 -0.63 -7.46 -5.83
CA VAL A 26 -1.55 -8.60 -5.71
C VAL A 26 -1.05 -9.73 -6.60
N ALA A 27 -1.02 -10.96 -6.08
CA ALA A 27 -0.62 -12.11 -6.88
C ALA A 27 -1.66 -12.38 -7.97
N GLY A 28 -1.21 -12.50 -9.23
CA GLY A 28 -2.10 -12.83 -10.35
C GLY A 28 -2.89 -11.66 -10.95
N CYS A 29 -2.77 -10.42 -10.44
CA CYS A 29 -3.21 -9.22 -11.15
C CYS A 29 -2.02 -8.28 -11.37
N GLY A 30 -1.89 -7.73 -12.58
CA GLY A 30 -0.83 -6.80 -12.93
C GLY A 30 -1.33 -5.60 -13.73
N THR A 31 -0.38 -4.80 -14.21
CA THR A 31 -0.66 -3.57 -14.96
C THR A 31 -1.44 -3.85 -16.26
N VAL A 32 -1.19 -5.00 -16.90
CA VAL A 32 -1.91 -5.39 -18.12
C VAL A 32 -3.41 -5.56 -17.85
N ASP A 33 -3.76 -6.22 -16.74
CA ASP A 33 -5.15 -6.44 -16.34
C ASP A 33 -5.84 -5.11 -16.01
N ALA A 34 -5.16 -4.22 -15.28
CA ALA A 34 -5.68 -2.89 -14.95
C ALA A 34 -5.94 -2.04 -16.21
N ILE A 35 -5.00 -2.02 -17.16
CA ILE A 35 -5.17 -1.33 -18.45
C ILE A 35 -6.31 -1.95 -19.24
N HIS A 36 -6.42 -3.29 -19.25
CA HIS A 36 -7.48 -4.00 -19.95
C HIS A 36 -8.86 -3.65 -19.38
N ALA A 37 -9.02 -3.61 -18.05
CA ALA A 37 -10.26 -3.22 -17.40
C ALA A 37 -10.71 -1.80 -17.78
N VAL A 38 -9.78 -0.84 -17.82
CA VAL A 38 -10.05 0.54 -18.26
C VAL A 38 -10.49 0.58 -19.73
N ARG A 39 -9.84 -0.19 -20.60
CA ARG A 39 -10.22 -0.28 -22.03
C ARG A 39 -11.63 -0.83 -22.22
N LEU A 40 -11.97 -1.93 -21.53
CA LEU A 40 -13.32 -2.51 -21.57
C LEU A 40 -14.38 -1.49 -21.12
N LEU A 41 -14.08 -0.71 -20.08
CA LEU A 41 -14.99 0.32 -19.59
C LEU A 41 -15.20 1.42 -20.64
N LEU A 42 -14.13 1.87 -21.30
CA LEU A 42 -14.19 2.87 -22.38
C LEU A 42 -15.01 2.36 -23.57
N GLU A 43 -14.74 1.14 -24.04
CA GLU A 43 -15.44 0.52 -25.17
C GLU A 43 -16.95 0.39 -24.90
N LYS A 44 -17.33 -0.11 -23.72
CA LYS A 44 -18.73 -0.25 -23.30
C LYS A 44 -19.49 1.07 -23.21
N HIS A 45 -18.83 2.15 -22.79
CA HIS A 45 -19.46 3.49 -22.78
C HIS A 45 -19.59 4.06 -24.19
N ARG A 46 -18.58 3.85 -25.04
CA ARG A 46 -18.59 4.26 -26.45
C ARG A 46 -19.72 3.58 -27.22
N GLU A 47 -19.92 2.28 -27.05
CA GLU A 47 -21.02 1.51 -27.66
C GLU A 47 -22.40 2.09 -27.29
N LYS A 48 -22.55 2.57 -26.05
CA LYS A 48 -23.81 3.14 -25.54
C LYS A 48 -23.94 4.64 -25.80
N GLN A 49 -22.97 5.25 -26.49
CA GLN A 49 -22.85 6.70 -26.67
C GLN A 49 -22.99 7.49 -25.37
N LYS A 50 -22.46 6.94 -24.27
CA LYS A 50 -22.44 7.62 -22.96
C LYS A 50 -21.07 8.25 -22.75
N PRO A 51 -21.00 9.49 -22.22
CA PRO A 51 -19.73 10.08 -21.83
C PRO A 51 -19.12 9.29 -20.67
N VAL A 52 -17.79 9.24 -20.64
CA VAL A 52 -17.00 8.67 -19.55
C VAL A 52 -15.81 9.59 -19.28
N HIS A 53 -15.51 9.81 -18.00
CA HIS A 53 -14.40 10.64 -17.55
C HIS A 53 -13.50 9.82 -16.61
N PHE A 54 -12.20 9.96 -16.77
CA PHE A 54 -11.20 9.32 -15.91
C PHE A 54 -10.44 10.37 -15.12
N ALA A 55 -10.28 10.13 -13.82
CA ALA A 55 -9.39 10.89 -12.96
C ALA A 55 -8.23 9.99 -12.55
N PHE A 56 -7.00 10.41 -12.90
CA PHE A 56 -5.77 9.73 -12.50
C PHE A 56 -5.20 10.43 -11.29
N LEU A 57 -5.01 9.67 -10.21
CA LEU A 57 -4.47 10.16 -8.95
C LEU A 57 -3.12 9.51 -8.70
N ASP A 58 -2.12 10.32 -8.41
CA ASP A 58 -0.79 9.86 -8.03
C ASP A 58 -0.42 10.44 -6.66
N LEU A 59 0.25 9.63 -5.84
CA LEU A 59 0.65 10.00 -4.48
C LEU A 59 2.13 10.36 -4.45
N GLU A 60 2.45 11.63 -4.18
CA GLU A 60 3.83 12.10 -4.10
C GLU A 60 4.58 11.39 -2.96
N LYS A 61 5.68 10.70 -3.29
CA LYS A 61 6.56 10.00 -2.33
C LYS A 61 5.78 9.09 -1.37
N ALA A 62 4.86 8.30 -1.92
CA ALA A 62 3.91 7.53 -1.13
C ALA A 62 4.60 6.72 -0.02
N PHE A 63 5.63 5.93 -0.34
CA PHE A 63 6.36 5.13 0.64
C PHE A 63 7.03 5.96 1.75
N ASP A 64 7.47 7.19 1.49
CA ASP A 64 8.21 8.00 2.45
C ASP A 64 7.30 8.85 3.35
N ARG A 65 6.05 9.08 2.93
CA ARG A 65 5.15 10.04 3.57
C ARG A 65 3.97 9.43 4.31
N PHE A 66 3.77 8.11 4.27
CA PHE A 66 2.66 7.49 5.01
C PHE A 66 2.76 7.77 6.52
N PRO A 67 1.73 8.37 7.13
CA PRO A 67 1.63 8.42 8.58
C PRO A 67 1.46 7.00 9.14
N ARG A 68 2.27 6.63 10.13
CA ARG A 68 2.24 5.27 10.72
C ARG A 68 0.89 4.90 11.30
N GLU A 69 0.18 5.88 11.86
CA GLU A 69 -1.17 5.68 12.40
C GLU A 69 -2.16 5.18 11.35
N VAL A 70 -2.01 5.59 10.09
CA VAL A 70 -2.85 5.11 8.99
C VAL A 70 -2.58 3.64 8.70
N ILE A 71 -1.34 3.17 8.89
CA ILE A 71 -0.99 1.75 8.74
C ILE A 71 -1.71 0.91 9.81
N TRP A 72 -1.65 1.32 11.08
CA TRP A 72 -2.33 0.61 12.17
C TRP A 72 -3.84 0.59 11.96
N TYR A 73 -4.40 1.75 11.59
CA TYR A 73 -5.81 1.88 11.26
C TYR A 73 -6.21 0.92 10.13
N ALA A 74 -5.46 0.87 9.04
CA ALA A 74 -5.75 0.01 7.90
C ALA A 74 -5.66 -1.48 8.26
N LEU A 75 -4.63 -1.90 9.01
CA LEU A 75 -4.49 -3.28 9.47
C LEU A 75 -5.67 -3.71 10.35
N ARG A 76 -6.10 -2.86 11.31
CA ARG A 76 -7.29 -3.15 12.13
C ARG A 76 -8.56 -3.23 11.29
N ARG A 77 -8.72 -2.33 10.32
CA ARG A 77 -9.88 -2.30 9.42
C ARG A 77 -10.00 -3.57 8.58
N HIS A 78 -8.87 -4.23 8.30
CA HIS A 78 -8.81 -5.52 7.61
C HIS A 78 -8.85 -6.74 8.54
N GLY A 79 -9.12 -6.55 9.84
CA GLY A 79 -9.29 -7.65 10.79
C GLY A 79 -7.98 -8.31 11.22
N VAL A 80 -6.83 -7.66 11.02
CA VAL A 80 -5.54 -8.18 11.51
C VAL A 80 -5.53 -8.14 13.04
N PRO A 81 -5.21 -9.26 13.72
CA PRO A 81 -5.10 -9.32 15.18
C PRO A 81 -4.08 -8.32 15.74
N GLU A 82 -4.35 -7.77 16.92
CA GLU A 82 -3.50 -6.74 17.53
C GLU A 82 -2.09 -7.27 17.85
N GLU A 83 -1.92 -8.57 18.12
CA GLU A 83 -0.59 -9.15 18.32
C GLU A 83 0.30 -9.05 17.07
N LEU A 84 -0.28 -9.27 15.88
CA LEU A 84 0.44 -9.10 14.62
C LEU A 84 0.71 -7.63 14.32
N ILE A 85 -0.23 -6.74 14.64
CA ILE A 85 -0.04 -5.28 14.51
C ILE A 85 1.14 -4.83 15.38
N GLU A 86 1.25 -5.35 16.60
CA GLU A 86 2.36 -5.02 17.49
C GLU A 86 3.70 -5.51 16.93
N TRP A 87 3.74 -6.69 16.28
CA TRP A 87 4.95 -7.14 15.58
C TRP A 87 5.35 -6.20 14.44
N VAL A 88 4.38 -5.66 13.70
CA VAL A 88 4.65 -4.62 12.71
C VAL A 88 5.18 -3.36 13.39
N ARG A 89 4.56 -2.89 14.48
CA ARG A 89 5.02 -1.70 15.23
C ARG A 89 6.45 -1.83 15.73
N ILE A 90 6.85 -3.00 16.21
CA ILE A 90 8.23 -3.29 16.62
C ILE A 90 9.19 -3.07 15.44
N LEU A 91 8.82 -3.49 14.22
CA LEU A 91 9.63 -3.27 13.02
C LEU A 91 9.78 -1.79 12.67
N TYR A 92 8.85 -0.93 13.10
CA TYR A 92 8.87 0.52 12.88
C TYR A 92 9.27 1.33 14.13
N SER A 93 9.72 0.69 15.20
CA SER A 93 10.08 1.36 16.46
C SER A 93 11.45 2.04 16.35
N CYS A 94 11.49 3.35 16.63
CA CYS A 94 12.70 4.19 16.68
C CYS A 94 13.72 4.01 15.52
N PRO A 95 13.33 4.02 14.24
CA PRO A 95 14.30 3.94 13.16
C PRO A 95 15.14 5.22 13.12
N ILE A 96 16.47 5.04 13.11
CA ILE A 96 17.44 6.11 12.96
C ILE A 96 18.20 5.88 11.65
N SER A 97 18.35 6.94 10.86
CA SER A 97 19.08 6.89 9.60
C SER A 97 20.22 7.91 9.56
N ARG A 98 21.09 7.76 8.57
CA ARG A 98 22.17 8.69 8.23
C ARG A 98 22.44 8.62 6.73
N VAL A 99 22.87 9.73 6.13
CA VAL A 99 23.21 9.81 4.71
C VAL A 99 24.71 9.58 4.55
N ARG A 100 25.12 8.72 3.61
CA ARG A 100 26.51 8.56 3.21
C ARG A 100 26.67 9.10 1.79
N ALA A 101 27.58 10.04 1.60
CA ALA A 101 27.92 10.65 0.33
C ALA A 101 29.46 10.74 0.19
N PRO A 102 30.02 11.06 -1.00
CA PRO A 102 31.47 11.24 -1.16
C PRO A 102 32.07 12.28 -0.21
N ALA A 103 31.29 13.30 0.16
CA ALA A 103 31.68 14.34 1.12
C ALA A 103 31.69 13.89 2.60
N GLY A 104 31.25 12.66 2.90
CA GLY A 104 31.24 12.10 4.25
C GLY A 104 29.91 11.46 4.66
N THR A 105 29.78 11.15 5.95
CA THR A 105 28.56 10.58 6.54
C THR A 105 27.89 11.61 7.44
N SER A 106 26.59 11.82 7.28
CA SER A 106 25.82 12.77 8.09
C SER A 106 25.67 12.31 9.54
N MET A 107 25.23 13.24 10.40
CA MET A 107 24.70 12.88 11.71
C MET A 107 23.47 11.96 11.58
N LYS A 108 23.22 11.20 12.64
CA LYS A 108 22.04 10.36 12.78
C LYS A 108 20.79 11.24 12.94
N PHE A 109 19.70 10.89 12.26
CA PHE A 109 18.40 11.55 12.41
C PHE A 109 17.28 10.49 12.53
N PRO A 110 16.20 10.78 13.28
CA PRO A 110 15.08 9.86 13.41
C PRO A 110 14.24 9.82 12.14
N ILE A 111 13.66 8.67 11.84
CA ILE A 111 12.62 8.51 10.81
C ILE A 111 11.27 8.36 11.54
N SER A 112 10.35 9.29 11.30
CA SER A 112 9.03 9.32 11.95
C SER A 112 7.89 8.91 11.02
N VAL A 113 8.10 8.96 9.71
CA VAL A 113 7.08 8.73 8.68
C VAL A 113 7.56 7.73 7.63
N GLY A 114 6.59 7.21 6.87
CA GLY A 114 6.84 6.29 5.78
C GLY A 114 7.11 4.86 6.23
N VAL A 115 7.19 4.00 5.24
CA VAL A 115 7.57 2.60 5.35
C VAL A 115 9.03 2.42 4.93
N HIS A 116 9.69 1.37 5.41
CA HIS A 116 11.10 1.13 5.11
C HIS A 116 11.28 0.76 3.63
N GLN A 117 11.96 1.60 2.85
CA GLN A 117 12.32 1.27 1.47
C GLN A 117 13.21 0.02 1.44
N GLY A 118 12.87 -0.96 0.59
CA GLY A 118 13.59 -2.24 0.49
C GLY A 118 13.22 -3.27 1.57
N SER A 119 12.23 -2.98 2.42
CA SER A 119 11.59 -3.97 3.30
C SER A 119 10.69 -4.90 2.50
N ALA A 120 10.66 -6.17 2.88
CA ALA A 120 9.76 -7.15 2.26
C ALA A 120 8.28 -6.90 2.62
N LEU A 121 8.01 -6.19 3.73
CA LEU A 121 6.67 -5.95 4.25
C LEU A 121 6.05 -4.65 3.71
N SER A 122 6.87 -3.66 3.32
CA SER A 122 6.41 -2.35 2.86
C SER A 122 5.38 -2.40 1.73
N PRO A 123 5.52 -3.23 0.67
CA PRO A 123 4.52 -3.31 -0.39
C PRO A 123 3.14 -3.77 0.10
N LEU A 124 3.09 -4.71 1.05
CA LEU A 124 1.85 -5.17 1.66
C LEU A 124 1.18 -4.04 2.45
N LEU A 125 1.93 -3.37 3.33
CA LEU A 125 1.37 -2.29 4.14
C LEU A 125 0.84 -1.16 3.28
N PHE A 126 1.54 -0.83 2.18
CA PHE A 126 1.08 0.13 1.20
C PHE A 126 -0.28 -0.27 0.60
N VAL A 127 -0.41 -1.48 0.06
CA VAL A 127 -1.65 -1.90 -0.61
C VAL A 127 -2.82 -2.03 0.37
N VAL A 128 -2.56 -2.48 1.60
CA VAL A 128 -3.56 -2.56 2.69
C VAL A 128 -4.11 -1.17 3.02
N VAL A 129 -3.24 -0.17 3.14
CA VAL A 129 -3.65 1.22 3.35
C VAL A 129 -4.45 1.75 2.16
N MET A 130 -3.97 1.54 0.93
CA MET A 130 -4.66 1.99 -0.28
C MET A 130 -6.06 1.37 -0.39
N ASP A 131 -6.21 0.08 -0.10
CA ASP A 131 -7.52 -0.56 -0.08
C ASP A 131 -8.43 0.04 1.01
N ALA A 132 -7.89 0.27 2.21
CA ALA A 132 -8.66 0.84 3.31
C ALA A 132 -9.17 2.26 3.00
N ILE A 133 -8.38 3.12 2.36
CA ILE A 133 -8.79 4.50 2.05
C ILE A 133 -9.66 4.59 0.79
N THR A 134 -9.50 3.67 -0.16
CA THR A 134 -10.30 3.67 -1.40
C THR A 134 -11.61 2.88 -1.27
N ARG A 135 -11.83 2.18 -0.16
CA ARG A 135 -13.03 1.36 0.08
C ARG A 135 -14.34 2.07 -0.23
N ASP A 136 -14.48 3.33 0.14
CA ASP A 136 -15.73 4.06 -0.08
C ASP A 136 -15.95 4.42 -1.56
N LEU A 137 -14.86 4.55 -2.34
CA LEU A 137 -14.92 4.72 -3.80
C LEU A 137 -15.36 3.46 -4.54
N GLN A 138 -15.27 2.30 -3.89
CA GLN A 138 -15.64 1.01 -4.49
C GLN A 138 -17.14 0.69 -4.33
N ARG A 139 -17.87 1.50 -3.56
CA ARG A 139 -19.32 1.34 -3.43
C ARG A 139 -20.00 1.78 -4.74
N ALA A 140 -21.15 1.19 -5.04
CA ALA A 140 -21.96 1.65 -6.14
C ALA A 140 -22.29 3.14 -5.94
N ALA A 141 -22.20 3.91 -7.02
CA ALA A 141 -22.68 5.29 -7.00
C ALA A 141 -24.18 5.27 -6.65
N PRO A 142 -24.64 6.14 -5.75
CA PRO A 142 -26.06 6.27 -5.41
C PRO A 142 -26.92 6.63 -6.63
#